data_AF-A0A4Y2L3V1-F1
#
_entry.id   AF-A0A4Y2L3V1-F1
#
_cell.length_a   1.000
_cell.length_b   1.000
_cell.length_c   1.000
_cell.angle_alpha   90.00
_cell.angle_beta   90.00
_cell.angle_gamma   90.00
#
_symmetry.space_group_name_H-M   'P 1'
#
loop_
_entity.id
_entity.type
_entity.pdbx_description
1 polymer ?
#
loop_
_entity_poly.entity_id
_entity_poly.type
_entity_poly.pdbx_seq_one_letter_code
_entity_poly.pdbx_strand_id
1 'polypeptide(L)'
;MFLKIKLETDDKWSENFKTEEEYRRYVKKKLDIELGEIKKNPGMRFIAKICLNSLWGKFGQRKNMSQTEYVNKLEDFYRIILNDNIKDLNMMFMNDDCVEMNYTMEDAYVKDNFNTNIYIAAFTTSSARIRLYKMMDKLGDKVLYSDTDSIVYIDDGTNKIETGCMLGDWTDELGEDKYIRTWISPVSKDYAYLMNDGTVGGKIKRFKMTYESETKLCFEERMKIITGETDYT
;
A
#
# COMPACT_ATOMS: atom_id res chain seq x y z
N MET A 1 -0.45 14.85 15.06
CA MET A 1 -1.82 14.40 15.40
C MET A 1 -2.06 12.92 15.05
N PHE A 2 -2.11 12.51 13.77
CA PHE A 2 -2.42 11.10 13.42
C PHE A 2 -1.36 10.07 13.85
N LEU A 3 -0.08 10.44 13.85
CA LEU A 3 0.97 9.56 14.36
C LEU A 3 0.79 9.26 15.86
N LYS A 4 0.40 10.27 16.65
CA LYS A 4 0.06 10.11 18.07
C LYS A 4 -1.11 9.12 18.24
N ILE A 5 -2.21 9.33 17.51
CA ILE A 5 -3.38 8.42 17.55
C ILE A 5 -2.98 6.99 17.19
N LYS A 6 -2.14 6.80 16.16
CA LYS A 6 -1.65 5.48 15.77
C LYS A 6 -0.86 4.81 16.90
N LEU A 7 -0.01 5.55 17.60
CA LEU A 7 0.81 5.05 18.71
C LEU A 7 -0.01 4.76 19.97
N GLU A 8 -1.09 5.50 20.21
CA GLU A 8 -2.02 5.30 21.33
C GLU A 8 -2.97 4.12 21.15
N THR A 9 -3.23 3.73 19.89
CA THR A 9 -4.25 2.72 19.55
C THR A 9 -3.68 1.35 19.20
N ASP A 10 -2.35 1.22 19.23
CA ASP A 10 -1.61 -0.02 18.99
C ASP A 10 -1.23 -0.69 20.33
N ASP A 11 -1.30 -2.01 20.40
CA ASP A 11 -0.89 -2.80 21.56
C ASP A 11 0.48 -3.46 21.39
N LYS A 12 1.08 -3.40 20.19
CA LYS A 12 2.40 -4.01 19.91
C LYS A 12 3.56 -3.45 20.71
N TRP A 13 3.38 -2.36 21.45
CA TRP A 13 4.43 -1.82 22.33
C TRP A 13 4.82 -2.79 23.44
N SER A 14 3.92 -3.70 23.85
CA SER A 14 4.19 -4.70 24.90
C SER A 14 5.21 -5.75 24.48
N GLU A 15 5.46 -5.93 23.18
CA GLU A 15 6.48 -6.86 22.65
C GLU A 15 7.90 -6.35 22.90
N ASN A 16 8.08 -5.02 22.96
CA ASN A 16 9.40 -4.40 23.10
C ASN A 16 9.62 -3.67 24.43
N PHE A 17 8.55 -3.32 25.16
CA PHE A 17 8.62 -2.54 26.39
C PHE A 17 7.94 -3.26 27.54
N LYS A 18 8.57 -3.26 28.72
CA LYS A 18 8.03 -3.92 29.91
C LYS A 18 6.90 -3.14 30.56
N THR A 19 6.95 -1.81 30.47
CA THR A 19 5.95 -0.92 31.06
C THR A 19 5.52 0.16 30.09
N GLU A 20 4.27 0.61 30.25
CA GLU A 20 3.70 1.69 29.45
C GLU A 20 4.45 3.01 29.66
N GLU A 21 4.95 3.26 30.88
CA GLU A 21 5.74 4.44 31.22
C GLU A 21 7.07 4.50 30.47
N GLU A 22 7.72 3.35 30.29
CA GLU A 22 8.96 3.24 29.52
C GLU A 22 8.70 3.57 28.05
N TYR A 23 7.63 3.00 27.48
CA TYR A 23 7.19 3.30 26.11
C TYR A 23 6.88 4.79 25.92
N ARG A 24 6.10 5.40 26.84
CA ARG A 24 5.78 6.83 26.82
C ARG A 24 7.04 7.71 26.86
N ARG A 25 7.98 7.38 27.75
CA ARG A 25 9.25 8.11 27.88
C ARG A 25 10.09 7.99 26.61
N TYR A 26 10.14 6.81 26.01
CA TYR A 26 10.86 6.57 24.76
C TYR A 26 10.25 7.35 23.59
N VAL A 27 8.92 7.31 23.43
CA VAL A 27 8.20 8.05 22.38
C VAL A 27 8.40 9.56 22.54
N LYS A 28 8.28 10.09 23.76
CA LYS A 28 8.55 11.50 24.04
C LYS A 28 9.98 11.88 23.67
N LYS A 29 10.97 11.07 24.04
CA LYS A 29 12.39 11.33 23.74
C LYS A 29 12.69 11.29 22.23
N LYS A 30 12.11 10.35 21.48
CA LYS A 30 12.47 10.09 20.07
C LYS A 30 11.64 10.91 19.08
N LEU A 31 10.36 11.15 19.38
CA LEU A 31 9.40 11.76 18.46
C LEU A 31 8.85 13.10 18.95
N ASP A 32 9.17 13.52 20.18
CA ASP A 32 8.61 14.71 20.82
C ASP A 32 7.06 14.68 20.87
N ILE A 33 6.52 13.49 21.10
CA ILE A 33 5.07 13.25 21.20
C ILE A 33 4.74 12.83 22.63
N GLU A 34 3.83 13.58 23.26
CA GLU A 34 3.21 13.17 24.51
C GLU A 34 1.99 12.28 24.24
N LEU A 35 2.08 11.02 24.66
CA LEU A 35 0.99 10.05 24.55
C LEU A 35 -0.05 10.25 25.66
N GLY A 36 -1.32 10.22 25.28
CA GLY A 36 -2.50 10.20 26.16
C GLY A 36 -2.80 8.79 26.66
N GLU A 37 -4.06 8.38 26.68
CA GLU A 37 -4.45 7.01 27.05
C GLU A 37 -4.05 6.03 25.94
N ILE A 38 -3.33 4.95 26.30
CA ILE A 38 -3.00 3.89 25.35
C ILE A 38 -4.06 2.80 25.48
N LYS A 39 -4.84 2.61 24.41
CA LYS A 39 -5.93 1.65 24.37
C LYS A 39 -6.05 1.04 22.99
N LYS A 40 -5.93 -0.29 22.92
CA LYS A 40 -6.09 -1.05 21.68
C LYS A 40 -7.40 -0.68 20.99
N ASN A 41 -7.30 -0.09 19.80
CA ASN A 41 -8.45 0.23 18.97
C ASN A 41 -8.10 0.04 17.49
N PRO A 42 -8.41 -1.14 16.92
CA PRO A 42 -8.01 -1.46 15.54
C PRO A 42 -8.65 -0.52 14.52
N GLY A 43 -9.88 -0.05 14.75
CA GLY A 43 -10.59 0.87 13.86
C GLY A 43 -9.95 2.26 13.82
N MET A 44 -9.66 2.83 15.00
CA MET A 44 -8.99 4.14 15.07
C MET A 44 -7.55 4.07 14.54
N ARG A 45 -6.84 2.97 14.81
CA ARG A 45 -5.53 2.71 14.24
C ARG A 45 -5.57 2.66 12.72
N PHE A 46 -6.58 2.00 12.16
CA PHE A 46 -6.78 1.92 10.71
C PHE A 46 -7.03 3.30 10.09
N ILE A 47 -7.91 4.12 10.69
CA ILE A 47 -8.17 5.50 10.24
C ILE A 47 -6.88 6.34 10.30
N ALA A 48 -6.16 6.29 11.43
CA ALA A 48 -4.90 7.01 11.58
C ALA A 48 -3.86 6.59 10.53
N LYS A 49 -3.75 5.29 10.23
CA LYS A 49 -2.88 4.76 9.18
C LYS A 49 -3.29 5.28 7.79
N ILE A 50 -4.58 5.27 7.46
CA ILE A 50 -5.08 5.84 6.20
C ILE A 50 -4.73 7.32 6.10
N CYS A 51 -5.00 8.12 7.13
CA CYS A 51 -4.72 9.56 7.08
C CYS A 51 -3.23 9.84 6.86
N LEU A 52 -2.33 9.09 7.50
CA LEU A 52 -0.89 9.22 7.30
C LEU A 52 -0.47 8.87 5.87
N ASN A 53 -0.97 7.76 5.33
CA ASN A 53 -0.62 7.31 3.97
C ASN A 53 -1.22 8.23 2.89
N SER A 54 -2.45 8.70 3.09
CA SER A 54 -3.14 9.63 2.19
C SER A 54 -2.46 11.00 2.15
N LEU A 55 -1.86 11.46 3.27
CA LEU A 55 -1.14 12.72 3.30
C LEU A 55 0.06 12.70 2.34
N TRP A 56 0.88 11.65 2.35
CA TRP A 56 1.95 11.49 1.38
C TRP A 56 1.42 11.41 -0.06
N GLY A 57 0.36 10.63 -0.29
CA GLY A 57 -0.27 10.51 -1.61
C GLY A 57 -0.80 11.83 -2.14
N LYS A 58 -1.27 12.72 -1.26
CA LYS A 58 -1.75 14.06 -1.61
C LYS A 58 -0.64 14.94 -2.18
N PHE A 59 0.57 14.89 -1.60
CA PHE A 59 1.71 15.65 -2.10
C PHE A 59 2.10 15.27 -3.53
N GLY A 60 1.94 13.99 -3.89
CA GLY A 60 2.21 13.45 -5.23
C GLY A 60 1.00 13.38 -6.16
N GLN A 61 -0.12 14.00 -5.80
CA GLN A 61 -1.35 13.93 -6.60
C GLN A 61 -1.14 14.62 -7.95
N ARG A 62 -1.54 13.94 -9.04
CA ARG A 62 -1.57 14.52 -10.38
C ARG A 62 -2.51 15.72 -10.40
N LYS A 63 -2.05 16.86 -10.90
CA LYS A 63 -2.85 18.10 -10.98
C LYS A 63 -3.95 17.99 -12.03
N ASN A 64 -3.61 17.41 -13.18
CA ASN A 64 -4.53 17.19 -14.29
C ASN A 64 -5.12 15.77 -14.18
N MET A 65 -6.31 15.67 -13.60
CA MET A 65 -7.07 14.43 -13.59
C MET A 65 -8.20 14.56 -14.60
N SER A 66 -8.56 13.44 -15.23
CA SER A 66 -9.76 13.37 -16.06
C SER A 66 -10.98 13.73 -15.22
N GLN A 67 -11.81 14.60 -15.78
CA GLN A 67 -13.06 15.08 -15.23
C GLN A 67 -14.20 14.41 -15.98
N THR A 68 -15.19 13.92 -15.24
CA THR A 68 -16.43 13.37 -15.82
C THR A 68 -17.57 14.29 -15.42
N GLU A 69 -18.26 14.84 -16.41
CA GLU A 69 -19.50 15.61 -16.22
C GLU A 69 -20.67 14.90 -16.92
N TYR A 70 -21.80 14.80 -16.22
CA TYR A 70 -23.05 14.34 -16.81
C TYR A 70 -23.85 15.56 -17.25
N VAL A 71 -24.04 15.70 -18.55
CA VAL A 71 -24.58 16.90 -19.17
C VAL A 71 -25.98 16.60 -19.69
N ASN A 72 -26.95 17.36 -19.18
CA ASN A 72 -28.36 17.30 -19.58
C ASN A 72 -28.90 18.61 -20.16
N LYS A 73 -28.06 19.65 -20.24
CA LYS A 73 -28.39 20.95 -20.79
C LYS A 73 -27.47 21.26 -21.95
N LEU A 74 -28.07 21.84 -22.99
CA LEU A 74 -27.36 22.23 -24.20
C LEU A 74 -26.28 23.31 -23.93
N GLU A 75 -26.52 24.20 -22.96
CA GLU A 75 -25.55 25.24 -22.57
C GLU A 75 -24.26 24.63 -21.99
N ASP A 76 -24.40 23.66 -21.08
CA ASP A 76 -23.27 22.96 -20.46
C ASP A 76 -22.52 22.11 -21.50
N PHE A 77 -23.24 21.53 -22.45
CA PHE A 77 -22.67 20.77 -23.57
C PHE A 77 -21.77 21.65 -24.44
N TYR A 78 -22.28 22.80 -24.91
CA TYR A 78 -21.48 23.71 -25.71
C TYR A 78 -20.34 24.35 -24.92
N ARG A 79 -20.52 24.61 -23.62
CA ARG A 79 -19.45 25.09 -22.74
C ARG A 79 -18.24 24.15 -22.78
N ILE A 80 -18.47 22.83 -22.77
CA ILE A 80 -17.38 21.85 -22.75
C ILE A 80 -16.80 21.66 -24.15
N ILE A 81 -17.64 21.52 -25.19
CA ILE A 81 -17.15 21.27 -26.56
C ILE A 81 -16.36 22.45 -27.13
N LEU A 82 -16.79 23.68 -26.84
CA LEU A 82 -16.18 24.89 -27.39
C LEU A 82 -15.01 25.42 -26.53
N ASN A 83 -14.60 24.70 -25.49
CA ASN A 83 -13.50 25.12 -24.64
C ASN A 83 -12.18 24.62 -25.20
N ASP A 84 -11.44 25.50 -25.88
CA ASP A 84 -10.12 25.21 -26.47
C ASP A 84 -9.05 24.79 -25.45
N ASN A 85 -9.32 24.98 -24.15
CA ASN A 85 -8.41 24.54 -23.08
C ASN A 85 -8.61 23.07 -22.70
N ILE A 86 -9.57 22.37 -23.29
CA ILE A 86 -9.87 20.96 -23.01
C ILE A 86 -9.13 20.06 -24.00
N LYS A 87 -8.63 18.94 -23.47
CA LYS A 87 -7.93 17.88 -24.19
C LYS A 87 -8.61 16.53 -23.95
N ASP A 88 -8.53 15.65 -24.93
CA ASP A 88 -8.97 14.25 -24.84
C ASP A 88 -10.46 14.12 -24.43
N LEU A 89 -11.32 14.93 -25.05
CA LEU A 89 -12.77 14.86 -24.84
C LEU A 89 -13.33 13.54 -25.41
N ASN A 90 -13.91 12.73 -24.55
CA ASN A 90 -14.69 11.54 -24.86
C ASN A 90 -16.15 11.79 -24.45
N MET A 91 -17.08 11.31 -25.27
CA MET A 91 -18.50 11.51 -25.05
C MET A 91 -19.24 10.19 -25.18
N MET A 92 -20.07 9.87 -24.18
CA MET A 92 -20.93 8.70 -24.18
C MET A 92 -22.39 9.14 -23.99
N PHE A 93 -23.22 8.88 -24.98
CA PHE A 93 -24.66 9.15 -24.90
C PHE A 93 -25.31 8.05 -24.07
N MET A 94 -25.79 8.41 -22.88
CA MET A 94 -26.43 7.48 -21.95
C MET A 94 -27.91 7.27 -22.31
N ASN A 95 -28.58 8.36 -22.71
CA ASN A 95 -29.94 8.40 -23.22
C ASN A 95 -30.15 9.71 -24.01
N ASP A 96 -31.38 9.96 -24.45
CA ASP A 96 -31.73 11.12 -25.29
C ASP A 96 -31.44 12.48 -24.64
N ASP A 97 -31.45 12.55 -23.31
CA ASP A 97 -31.32 13.78 -22.53
C ASP A 97 -30.03 13.87 -21.72
N CYS A 98 -29.11 12.90 -21.82
CA CYS A 98 -27.92 12.84 -20.97
C CYS A 98 -26.70 12.30 -21.72
N VAL A 99 -25.63 13.10 -21.68
CA VAL A 99 -24.32 12.75 -22.23
C VAL A 99 -23.30 12.76 -21.10
N GLU A 100 -22.58 11.66 -20.93
CA GLU A 100 -21.37 11.62 -20.11
C GLU A 100 -20.21 12.18 -20.94
N MET A 101 -19.61 13.28 -20.47
CA MET A 101 -18.46 13.92 -21.10
C MET A 101 -17.25 13.73 -20.19
N ASN A 102 -16.27 12.98 -20.66
CA ASN A 102 -15.01 12.76 -19.97
C ASN A 102 -13.90 13.55 -20.67
N TYR A 103 -13.17 14.36 -19.93
CA TYR A 103 -12.15 15.22 -20.53
C TYR A 103 -11.01 15.56 -19.57
N THR A 104 -9.88 15.98 -20.11
CA THR A 104 -8.75 16.54 -19.35
C THR A 104 -8.52 17.99 -19.75
N MET A 105 -7.83 18.77 -18.93
CA MET A 105 -7.44 20.12 -19.35
C MET A 105 -6.10 20.05 -20.09
N GLU A 106 -5.82 20.99 -20.97
CA GLU A 106 -4.46 21.21 -21.46
C GLU A 106 -3.55 21.65 -20.30
N ASP A 107 -2.34 21.10 -20.23
CA ASP A 107 -1.44 21.26 -19.06
C ASP A 107 -1.12 22.74 -18.76
N ALA A 108 -1.08 23.60 -19.79
CA ALA A 108 -0.86 25.03 -19.65
C ALA A 108 -1.97 25.76 -18.89
N TYR A 109 -3.18 25.18 -18.83
CA TYR A 109 -4.37 25.76 -18.19
C TYR A 109 -4.73 25.08 -16.87
N VAL A 110 -3.95 24.08 -16.46
CA VAL A 110 -4.14 23.40 -15.17
C VAL A 110 -3.68 24.34 -14.05
N LYS A 111 -4.62 24.72 -13.18
CA LYS A 111 -4.32 25.56 -12.01
C LYS A 111 -3.33 24.86 -11.09
N ASP A 112 -2.36 25.61 -10.61
CA ASP A 112 -1.47 25.14 -9.55
C ASP A 112 -2.25 24.88 -8.26
N ASN A 113 -2.02 23.70 -7.68
CA ASN A 113 -2.58 23.33 -6.39
C ASN A 113 -1.51 23.52 -5.31
N PHE A 114 -1.70 24.53 -4.45
CA PHE A 114 -0.83 24.82 -3.31
C PHE A 114 -0.78 23.70 -2.27
N ASN A 115 -1.70 22.73 -2.33
CA ASN A 115 -1.74 21.57 -1.44
C ASN A 115 -0.93 20.36 -1.97
N THR A 116 -0.18 20.52 -3.07
CA THR A 116 0.67 19.46 -3.65
C THR A 116 2.13 19.90 -3.68
N ASN A 117 3.04 18.95 -3.48
CA ASN A 117 4.47 19.22 -3.56
C ASN A 117 5.20 17.95 -4.03
N ILE A 118 5.55 17.92 -5.31
CA ILE A 118 6.18 16.75 -5.93
C ILE A 118 7.56 16.44 -5.33
N TYR A 119 8.27 17.44 -4.82
CA TYR A 119 9.58 17.23 -4.19
C TYR A 119 9.42 16.44 -2.88
N ILE A 120 8.43 16.79 -2.04
CA ILE A 120 8.13 16.04 -0.81
C ILE A 120 7.78 14.59 -1.14
N ALA A 121 6.94 14.37 -2.15
CA ALA A 121 6.57 13.03 -2.59
C ALA A 121 7.80 12.24 -3.08
N ALA A 122 8.63 12.84 -3.94
CA ALA A 122 9.83 12.23 -4.49
C ALA A 122 10.85 11.87 -3.40
N PHE A 123 11.14 12.79 -2.48
CA PHE A 123 12.07 12.55 -1.37
C PHE A 123 11.56 11.48 -0.39
N THR A 124 10.25 11.45 -0.14
CA THR A 124 9.65 10.42 0.73
C THR A 124 9.76 9.05 0.09
N THR A 125 9.44 8.93 -1.21
CA THR A 125 9.55 7.66 -1.94
C THR A 125 11.00 7.21 -2.12
N SER A 126 11.93 8.12 -2.42
CA SER A 126 13.35 7.78 -2.55
C SER A 126 13.93 7.33 -1.21
N SER A 127 13.60 8.02 -0.12
CA SER A 127 14.04 7.64 1.23
C SER A 127 13.49 6.27 1.65
N ALA A 128 12.22 5.98 1.36
CA ALA A 128 11.63 4.67 1.60
C ALA A 128 12.34 3.55 0.81
N ARG A 129 12.63 3.80 -0.49
CA ARG A 129 13.39 2.84 -1.32
C ARG A 129 14.81 2.62 -0.83
N ILE A 130 15.51 3.68 -0.42
CA ILE A 130 16.86 3.56 0.16
C ILE A 130 16.82 2.75 1.45
N ARG A 131 15.78 2.93 2.28
CA ARG A 131 15.62 2.13 3.50
C ARG A 131 15.40 0.65 3.18
N LEU A 132 14.52 0.33 2.23
CA LEU A 132 14.28 -1.03 1.77
C LEU A 132 15.59 -1.65 1.24
N TYR A 133 16.29 -0.93 0.35
CA TYR A 133 17.54 -1.37 -0.24
C TYR A 133 18.63 -1.63 0.80
N LYS A 134 18.78 -0.77 1.81
CA LYS A 134 19.73 -0.99 2.92
C LYS A 134 19.46 -2.27 3.70
N MET A 135 18.20 -2.70 3.81
CA MET A 135 17.88 -3.97 4.46
C MET A 135 18.13 -5.15 3.52
N MET A 136 17.79 -5.01 2.24
CA MET A 136 18.11 -6.03 1.22
C MET A 136 19.62 -6.25 1.12
N ASP A 137 20.44 -5.20 1.15
CA ASP A 137 21.89 -5.26 1.10
C ASP A 137 22.48 -6.02 2.30
N LYS A 138 21.89 -5.85 3.50
CA LYS A 138 22.26 -6.64 4.70
C LYS A 138 21.92 -8.13 4.56
N LEU A 139 20.82 -8.44 3.89
CA LEU A 139 20.36 -9.82 3.68
C LEU A 139 21.06 -10.50 2.50
N GLY A 140 21.59 -9.71 1.57
CA GLY A 140 22.31 -10.19 0.39
C GLY A 140 21.48 -11.16 -0.43
N ASP A 141 22.08 -12.31 -0.77
CA ASP A 141 21.49 -13.33 -1.64
C ASP A 141 20.32 -14.10 -1.00
N LYS A 142 20.01 -13.83 0.27
CA LYS A 142 18.89 -14.49 0.97
C LYS A 142 17.54 -13.87 0.64
N VAL A 143 17.50 -12.71 -0.03
CA VAL A 143 16.25 -12.03 -0.37
C VAL A 143 15.51 -12.78 -1.48
N LEU A 144 14.28 -13.22 -1.21
CA LEU A 144 13.40 -13.90 -2.16
C LEU A 144 12.43 -12.95 -2.86
N TYR A 145 11.92 -11.95 -2.12
CA TYR A 145 10.91 -11.03 -2.63
C TYR A 145 10.93 -9.72 -1.86
N SER A 146 10.49 -8.63 -2.51
CA SER A 146 10.26 -7.34 -1.85
C SER A 146 9.10 -6.60 -2.50
N ASP A 147 8.23 -5.95 -1.72
CA ASP A 147 7.20 -5.02 -2.23
C ASP A 147 7.05 -3.81 -1.32
N THR A 148 7.48 -2.65 -1.81
CA THR A 148 7.31 -1.31 -1.20
C THR A 148 7.95 -1.12 0.18
N ASP A 149 7.53 -1.89 1.18
CA ASP A 149 7.91 -1.83 2.58
C ASP A 149 8.02 -3.22 3.24
N SER A 150 7.96 -4.31 2.48
CA SER A 150 8.17 -5.68 2.97
C SER A 150 9.28 -6.41 2.22
N ILE A 151 9.94 -7.34 2.91
CA ILE A 151 10.96 -8.25 2.37
C ILE A 151 10.64 -9.67 2.83
N VAL A 152 10.70 -10.63 1.92
CA VAL A 152 10.71 -12.06 2.22
C VAL A 152 12.11 -12.58 1.97
N TYR A 153 12.67 -13.30 2.93
CA TYR A 153 14.04 -13.78 2.87
C TYR A 153 14.16 -15.20 3.45
N ILE A 154 15.23 -15.90 3.07
CA ILE A 154 15.59 -17.19 3.63
C ILE A 154 16.28 -16.98 4.98
N ASP A 155 15.71 -17.56 6.03
CA ASP A 155 16.37 -17.60 7.33
C ASP A 155 17.19 -18.89 7.52
N ASP A 156 18.51 -18.73 7.67
CA ASP A 156 19.46 -19.80 7.97
C ASP A 156 19.93 -19.76 9.44
N GLY A 157 19.27 -18.96 10.28
CA GLY A 157 19.60 -18.75 11.69
C GLY A 157 20.79 -17.81 11.93
N THR A 158 21.41 -17.29 10.87
CA THR A 158 22.49 -16.30 10.98
C THR A 158 21.99 -14.86 10.83
N ASN A 159 20.77 -14.67 10.34
CA ASN A 159 20.18 -13.36 10.15
C ASN A 159 19.74 -12.78 11.49
N LYS A 160 20.37 -11.68 11.90
CA LYS A 160 19.94 -10.90 13.07
C LYS A 160 19.27 -9.62 12.59
N ILE A 161 18.02 -9.74 12.13
CA ILE A 161 17.21 -8.56 11.83
C ILE A 161 16.65 -8.03 13.15
N GLU A 162 17.01 -6.80 13.50
CA GLU A 162 16.40 -6.11 14.63
C GLU A 162 14.95 -5.78 14.28
N THR A 163 14.01 -6.44 14.97
CA THR A 163 12.59 -6.11 14.89
C THR A 163 12.18 -5.18 16.03
N GLY A 164 11.16 -4.36 15.78
CA GLY A 164 10.65 -3.41 16.75
C GLY A 164 9.28 -2.84 16.39
N CYS A 165 8.66 -2.21 17.37
CA CYS A 165 7.35 -1.57 17.25
C CYS A 165 7.41 -0.07 16.93
N MET A 166 8.60 0.54 16.87
CA MET A 166 8.73 2.00 16.69
C MET A 166 8.65 2.43 15.23
N LEU A 167 8.40 3.72 15.03
CA LEU A 167 8.35 4.30 13.69
C LEU A 167 9.66 4.03 12.93
N GLY A 168 9.53 3.31 11.83
CA GLY A 168 10.62 2.94 10.94
C GLY A 168 11.19 1.56 11.21
N ASP A 169 10.98 0.96 12.38
CA ASP A 169 11.48 -0.38 12.68
C ASP A 169 10.86 -1.44 11.76
N TRP A 170 11.59 -2.53 11.55
CA TRP A 170 11.05 -3.69 10.85
C TRP A 170 10.20 -4.50 11.83
N THR A 171 9.04 -4.96 11.38
CA THR A 171 8.13 -5.73 12.23
C THR A 171 7.93 -7.10 11.59
N ASP A 172 7.91 -8.15 12.40
CA ASP A 172 7.51 -9.47 11.95
C ASP A 172 5.99 -9.51 11.71
N GLU A 173 5.59 -9.88 10.50
CA GLU A 173 4.17 -9.99 10.11
C GLU A 173 3.60 -11.39 10.33
N LEU A 174 4.44 -12.42 10.45
CA LEU A 174 3.99 -13.82 10.57
C LEU A 174 3.55 -14.14 12.00
N GLY A 175 4.19 -13.51 12.98
CA GLY A 175 3.93 -13.70 14.42
C GLY A 175 4.91 -14.68 15.07
N GLU A 176 4.81 -14.83 16.40
CA GLU A 176 5.72 -15.69 17.16
C GLU A 176 5.66 -17.16 16.70
N ASP A 177 6.84 -17.77 16.55
CA ASP A 177 7.04 -19.16 16.11
C ASP A 177 6.42 -19.53 14.76
N LYS A 178 6.09 -18.55 13.91
CA LYS A 178 5.56 -18.76 12.57
C LYS A 178 6.59 -18.42 11.50
N TYR A 179 6.79 -19.35 10.58
CA TYR A 179 7.67 -19.15 9.43
C TYR A 179 7.07 -19.80 8.18
N ILE A 180 7.46 -19.26 7.03
CA ILE A 180 7.06 -19.76 5.72
C ILE A 180 7.95 -20.97 5.38
N ARG A 181 7.33 -22.12 5.14
CA ARG A 181 8.02 -23.35 4.69
C ARG A 181 8.23 -23.36 3.18
N THR A 182 7.23 -22.90 2.44
CA THR A 182 7.29 -22.86 0.98
C THR A 182 6.81 -21.50 0.50
N TRP A 183 7.65 -20.84 -0.30
CA TRP A 183 7.36 -19.56 -0.92
C TRP A 183 7.30 -19.73 -2.43
N ILE A 184 6.30 -19.11 -3.04
CA ILE A 184 6.08 -19.13 -4.48
C ILE A 184 5.79 -17.71 -4.93
N SER A 185 6.52 -17.19 -5.91
CA SER A 185 6.19 -15.91 -6.54
C SER A 185 6.54 -15.94 -8.03
N PRO A 186 5.57 -16.27 -8.91
CA PRO A 186 5.82 -16.31 -10.35
C PRO A 186 6.04 -14.92 -10.95
N VAL A 187 5.40 -13.88 -10.38
CA VAL A 187 5.49 -12.51 -10.88
C VAL A 187 5.30 -11.50 -9.74
N SER A 188 5.77 -10.26 -9.93
CA SER A 188 5.57 -9.19 -8.95
C SER A 188 4.09 -9.02 -8.58
N LYS A 189 3.80 -9.03 -7.27
CA LYS A 189 2.45 -8.93 -6.69
C LYS A 189 1.54 -10.12 -6.99
N ASP A 190 2.13 -11.24 -7.38
CA ASP A 190 1.52 -12.56 -7.39
C ASP A 190 2.41 -13.51 -6.57
N TYR A 191 1.91 -13.95 -5.43
CA TYR A 191 2.64 -14.88 -4.58
C TYR A 191 1.71 -15.75 -3.74
N ALA A 192 2.23 -16.89 -3.33
CA ALA A 192 1.60 -17.85 -2.44
C ALA A 192 2.64 -18.36 -1.45
N TYR A 193 2.19 -18.69 -0.25
CA TYR A 193 3.06 -19.27 0.76
C TYR A 193 2.32 -20.29 1.62
N LEU A 194 3.08 -21.27 2.09
CA LEU A 194 2.65 -22.27 3.06
C LEU A 194 3.45 -22.08 4.34
N MET A 195 2.76 -21.83 5.46
CA MET A 195 3.36 -21.69 6.78
C MET A 195 3.62 -23.05 7.45
N ASN A 196 4.38 -23.02 8.54
CA ASN A 196 4.66 -24.20 9.37
C ASN A 196 3.43 -24.83 10.02
N ASP A 197 2.41 -24.03 10.34
CA ASP A 197 1.13 -24.49 10.90
C ASP A 197 0.16 -25.04 9.84
N GLY A 198 0.56 -25.09 8.57
CA GLY A 198 -0.28 -25.51 7.44
C GLY A 198 -1.14 -24.40 6.86
N THR A 199 -1.06 -23.18 7.38
CA THR A 199 -1.78 -22.03 6.83
C THR A 199 -1.25 -21.69 5.44
N VAL A 200 -2.16 -21.66 4.47
CA VAL A 200 -1.88 -21.19 3.12
C VAL A 200 -2.32 -19.74 3.02
N GLY A 201 -1.44 -18.89 2.50
CA GLY A 201 -1.74 -17.50 2.19
C GLY A 201 -1.24 -17.13 0.80
N GLY A 202 -1.64 -15.96 0.32
CA GLY A 202 -1.19 -15.46 -0.96
C GLY A 202 -1.86 -14.16 -1.35
N LYS A 203 -1.37 -13.58 -2.43
CA LYS A 203 -1.89 -12.35 -3.01
C LYS A 203 -1.80 -12.45 -4.52
N ILE A 204 -2.91 -12.21 -5.19
CA ILE A 204 -2.95 -12.01 -6.64
C ILE A 204 -3.44 -10.60 -6.91
N LYS A 205 -2.68 -9.86 -7.70
CA LYS A 205 -3.11 -8.58 -8.26
C LYS A 205 -3.66 -8.79 -9.67
N ARG A 206 -4.64 -7.98 -10.07
CA ARG A 206 -5.34 -7.92 -11.38
C ARG A 206 -6.61 -8.76 -11.50
N PHE A 207 -6.79 -9.82 -10.71
CA PHE A 207 -8.03 -10.59 -10.70
C PHE A 207 -8.83 -10.28 -9.43
N LYS A 208 -10.15 -10.11 -9.58
CA LYS A 208 -11.05 -10.11 -8.42
C LYS A 208 -11.15 -11.55 -7.94
N MET A 209 -10.75 -11.82 -6.70
CA MET A 209 -10.93 -13.14 -6.12
C MET A 209 -12.44 -13.41 -5.95
N THR A 210 -12.95 -14.28 -6.81
CA THR A 210 -14.22 -15.00 -6.65
C THR A 210 -13.94 -16.39 -6.11
N TYR A 211 -14.95 -17.03 -5.52
CA TYR A 211 -14.85 -18.41 -5.03
C TYR A 211 -14.30 -19.39 -6.08
N GLU A 212 -14.75 -19.27 -7.34
CA GLU A 212 -14.25 -20.09 -8.46
C GLU A 212 -12.79 -19.81 -8.84
N SER A 213 -12.35 -18.56 -8.72
CA SER A 213 -10.96 -18.21 -8.99
C SER A 213 -10.03 -18.64 -7.86
N GLU A 214 -10.52 -18.67 -6.62
CA GLU A 214 -9.76 -19.08 -5.45
C GLU A 214 -9.45 -20.57 -5.50
N THR A 215 -10.42 -21.41 -5.89
CA THR A 215 -10.21 -22.86 -6.06
C THR A 215 -9.24 -23.19 -7.20
N LYS A 216 -9.22 -22.40 -8.27
CA LYS A 216 -8.33 -22.60 -9.43
C LYS A 216 -6.93 -21.98 -9.25
N LEU A 217 -6.78 -21.04 -8.32
CA LEU A 217 -5.52 -20.36 -8.02
C LEU A 217 -5.02 -20.72 -6.62
N CYS A 218 -5.40 -21.90 -6.13
CA CYS A 218 -4.86 -22.49 -4.91
C CYS A 218 -3.34 -22.63 -4.98
N PHE A 219 -2.71 -22.74 -3.82
CA PHE A 219 -1.26 -22.95 -3.69
C PHE A 219 -0.78 -24.16 -4.52
N GLU A 220 -1.55 -25.26 -4.52
CA GLU A 220 -1.25 -26.46 -5.30
C GLU A 220 -1.24 -26.22 -6.82
N GLU A 221 -2.24 -25.51 -7.34
CA GLU A 221 -2.31 -25.17 -8.77
C GLU A 221 -1.18 -24.22 -9.18
N ARG A 222 -0.82 -23.26 -8.32
CA ARG A 222 0.35 -22.40 -8.55
C ARG A 222 1.66 -23.20 -8.53
N MET A 223 1.79 -24.20 -7.65
CA MET A 223 2.93 -25.12 -7.67
C MET A 223 2.99 -25.87 -9.00
N LYS A 224 1.89 -26.48 -9.44
CA LYS A 224 1.82 -27.23 -10.72
C LYS A 224 2.20 -26.38 -11.93
N ILE A 225 1.77 -25.12 -11.97
CA ILE A 225 2.13 -24.18 -13.04
C ILE A 225 3.65 -23.94 -13.09
N ILE A 226 4.30 -23.83 -11.93
CA ILE A 226 5.73 -23.53 -11.84
C ILE A 226 6.60 -24.78 -12.01
N THR A 227 6.15 -25.93 -11.51
CA THR A 227 6.83 -27.22 -11.69
C THR A 227 6.63 -27.81 -13.08
N GLY A 228 5.71 -27.25 -13.88
CA GLY A 228 5.41 -27.71 -15.23
C GLY A 228 4.55 -28.97 -15.30
N GLU A 229 3.89 -29.34 -14.19
CA GLU A 229 3.01 -30.51 -14.08
C GLU A 229 1.57 -30.23 -14.53
N THR A 230 1.36 -29.20 -15.35
CA THR A 230 0.03 -28.87 -15.87
C THR A 230 -0.25 -29.68 -17.13
N ASP A 231 -1.07 -30.72 -16.99
CA ASP A 231 -1.71 -31.41 -18.11
C ASP A 231 -2.61 -30.41 -18.85
N TYR A 232 -2.15 -29.92 -20.00
CA TYR A 232 -2.99 -29.21 -20.95
C TYR A 232 -3.86 -30.22 -21.69
N THR A 233 -5.01 -30.57 -21.11
CA THR A 233 -6.12 -31.25 -21.82
C THR A 233 -7.34 -30.36 -21.90
#